data_AF-A0A2J0KWG6-F1
#
_entry.id   AF-A0A2J0KWG6-F1
#
_cell.length_a   1.000
_cell.length_b   1.000
_cell.length_c   1.000
_cell.angle_alpha   90.00
_cell.angle_beta   90.00
_cell.angle_gamma   90.00
#
_symmetry.space_group_name_H-M   'P 1'
#
loop_
_entity.id
_entity.type
_entity.pdbx_description
1 polymer ?
#
loop_
_entity_poly.entity_id
_entity_poly.type
_entity_poly.pdbx_seq_one_letter_code
_entity_poly.pdbx_strand_id
1 'polypeptide(L)'
;MVIIELLGSLTFAIILISALGLTLIASTVLESFFGTPFVQKFFYQSVWFDIFLGFLALNILFSVLLRFPYKKRHTGFVITHAGILLLLAGSYITRLAAIDGQMMLYEGQKKDAIVQNTYELLAHEPNGKVVSLVLALGGREIKHRLDTASGPLELTVHRFLDSALIKTNIVDSPSAPVNHAALLAISSQDAGVNENVWLVENNPLEPGANRLTLGPAVFDIAEKPKEAPMNLTLTELPKSPTLHLYRADKGIDLSVDLQNIPSGDIPAGQSGLRVSNLKYYPDARVGANNTLVNASNNSQNPAVAFDVKGSDGQLEHYVRFALFPEFESMHKKKSQTHFDLSVDLLTPASLEASNNAEPSLSIHYSRNGTWSYLSKSLKTKSEGDLETGKTYQTGWMDFSFRAESLLNHATVSKRIERAPGSGKDGSPAAEVSVTKNGKVLFNDWVLEDNPQTLETGGKKLVLMVRAKNLKIPFELELKNFRKIDYPGTRQPSAFESDVILTDPKENLTLSKTISMNHPLDYKGYRIFQSSYIQDPMSGRASVFTVANNPGISLIYAGSFITFLGAFFVFFIAPYSSMLKEDKK
;
A
#
# COMPACT_ATOMS: atom_id res chain seq x y z
N MET A 1 -29.92 -23.45 -45.18
CA MET A 1 -29.51 -22.41 -46.15
C MET A 1 -29.71 -21.02 -45.56
N VAL A 2 -30.94 -20.65 -45.15
CA VAL A 2 -31.27 -19.33 -44.55
C VAL A 2 -30.36 -18.90 -43.39
N ILE A 3 -30.04 -19.80 -42.44
CA ILE A 3 -29.19 -19.45 -41.28
C ILE A 3 -27.76 -19.09 -41.71
N ILE A 4 -27.19 -19.80 -42.69
CA ILE A 4 -25.83 -19.56 -43.17
C ILE A 4 -25.78 -18.22 -43.92
N GLU A 5 -26.79 -17.92 -44.74
CA GLU A 5 -26.91 -16.65 -45.45
C GLU A 5 -27.07 -15.47 -44.48
N LEU A 6 -27.86 -15.63 -43.42
CA LEU A 6 -27.98 -14.63 -42.36
C LEU A 6 -26.63 -14.39 -41.67
N LEU A 7 -25.97 -15.47 -41.24
CA LEU A 7 -24.69 -15.40 -40.54
C LEU A 7 -23.58 -14.82 -41.40
N GLY A 8 -23.58 -15.05 -42.71
CA GLY A 8 -22.59 -14.46 -43.64
C GLY A 8 -22.99 -13.10 -44.24
N SER A 9 -24.12 -12.52 -43.83
CA SER A 9 -24.63 -11.26 -44.42
C SER A 9 -23.85 -10.03 -43.98
N LEU A 10 -23.83 -9.00 -44.85
CA LEU A 10 -23.25 -7.68 -44.54
C LEU A 10 -24.03 -6.97 -43.43
N THR A 11 -25.36 -7.08 -43.41
CA THR A 11 -26.20 -6.47 -42.37
C THR A 11 -25.84 -7.01 -40.99
N PHE A 12 -25.67 -8.32 -40.86
CA PHE A 12 -25.25 -8.93 -39.61
C PHE A 12 -23.84 -8.49 -39.20
N ALA A 13 -22.92 -8.38 -40.17
CA ALA A 13 -21.57 -7.86 -39.93
C ALA A 13 -21.59 -6.43 -39.37
N ILE A 14 -22.42 -5.53 -39.94
CA ILE A 14 -22.57 -4.14 -39.47
C ILE A 14 -23.08 -4.12 -38.04
N ILE A 15 -24.10 -4.92 -37.71
CA ILE A 15 -24.63 -5.03 -36.34
C ILE A 15 -23.54 -5.45 -35.37
N LEU A 16 -22.77 -6.50 -35.69
CA LEU A 16 -21.68 -6.98 -34.84
C LEU A 16 -20.57 -5.94 -34.68
N ILE A 17 -20.12 -5.30 -35.76
CA ILE A 17 -19.04 -4.30 -35.67
C ILE A 17 -19.49 -3.05 -34.90
N SER A 18 -20.72 -2.58 -35.10
CA SER A 18 -21.30 -1.47 -34.32
C SER A 18 -21.43 -1.84 -32.85
N ALA A 19 -21.90 -3.05 -32.53
CA ALA A 19 -21.97 -3.54 -31.16
C ALA A 19 -20.59 -3.66 -30.51
N LEU A 20 -19.57 -4.08 -31.26
CA LEU A 20 -18.18 -4.13 -30.80
C LEU A 20 -17.70 -2.71 -30.48
N GLY A 21 -17.92 -1.74 -31.39
CA GLY A 21 -17.56 -0.34 -31.17
C GLY A 21 -18.20 0.26 -29.92
N LEU A 22 -19.51 0.06 -29.73
CA LEU A 22 -20.22 0.50 -28.52
C LEU A 22 -19.69 -0.16 -27.26
N THR A 23 -19.37 -1.45 -27.33
CA THR A 23 -18.79 -2.21 -26.22
C THR A 23 -17.43 -1.64 -25.82
N LEU A 24 -16.57 -1.32 -26.79
CA LEU A 24 -15.25 -0.71 -26.54
C LEU A 24 -15.38 0.71 -25.97
N ILE A 25 -16.35 1.51 -26.42
CA ILE A 25 -16.60 2.85 -25.85
C ILE A 25 -17.06 2.71 -24.39
N ALA A 26 -18.02 1.82 -24.13
CA ALA A 26 -18.52 1.59 -22.78
C ALA A 26 -17.43 1.05 -21.84
N SER A 27 -16.57 0.15 -22.35
CA SER A 27 -15.46 -0.41 -21.58
C SER A 27 -14.45 0.67 -21.18
N THR A 28 -14.09 1.59 -22.09
CA THR A 28 -13.20 2.73 -21.79
C THR A 28 -13.80 3.70 -20.76
N VAL A 29 -15.10 4.00 -20.85
CA VAL A 29 -15.77 4.84 -19.85
C VAL A 29 -15.74 4.17 -18.48
N LEU A 30 -16.08 2.88 -18.41
CA LEU A 30 -16.05 2.13 -17.15
C LEU A 30 -14.64 1.97 -16.60
N GLU A 31 -13.62 1.89 -17.45
CA GLU A 31 -12.21 1.86 -17.02
C GLU A 31 -11.84 3.11 -16.23
N SER A 32 -12.33 4.28 -16.65
CA SER A 32 -12.07 5.55 -15.94
C SER A 32 -12.65 5.59 -14.52
N PHE A 33 -13.73 4.84 -14.27
CA PHE A 33 -14.41 4.79 -12.97
C PHE A 33 -13.92 3.63 -12.08
N PHE A 34 -13.65 2.48 -12.68
CA PHE A 34 -13.43 1.21 -11.97
C PHE A 34 -12.03 0.60 -12.16
N GLY A 35 -11.20 1.20 -13.02
CA GLY A 35 -9.84 0.77 -13.32
C GLY A 35 -9.72 -0.36 -14.34
N THR A 36 -8.51 -0.54 -14.86
CA THR A 36 -8.16 -1.54 -15.88
C THR A 36 -8.48 -2.99 -15.46
N PRO A 37 -8.19 -3.46 -14.21
CA PRO A 37 -8.47 -4.84 -13.82
C PRO A 37 -9.96 -5.21 -13.91
N PHE A 38 -10.85 -4.26 -13.58
CA PHE A 38 -12.29 -4.47 -13.67
C PHE A 38 -12.73 -4.72 -15.12
N VAL A 39 -12.29 -3.86 -16.05
CA VAL A 39 -12.70 -3.93 -17.46
C VAL A 39 -12.10 -5.14 -18.16
N GLN A 40 -10.83 -5.46 -17.88
CA GLN A 40 -10.19 -6.70 -18.35
C GLN A 40 -11.04 -7.91 -18.02
N LYS A 41 -11.54 -8.01 -16.80
CA LYS A 41 -12.33 -9.15 -16.38
C LYS A 41 -13.77 -9.13 -16.91
N PHE A 42 -14.45 -7.99 -16.80
CA PHE A 42 -15.88 -7.91 -17.11
C PHE A 42 -16.14 -7.92 -18.62
N PHE A 43 -15.23 -7.36 -19.42
CA PHE A 43 -15.32 -7.31 -20.88
C PHE A 43 -14.34 -8.31 -21.50
N TYR A 44 -13.05 -7.97 -21.56
CA TYR A 44 -12.09 -8.61 -22.48
C TYR A 44 -11.80 -10.10 -22.20
N GLN A 45 -11.85 -10.51 -20.94
CA GLN A 45 -11.57 -11.88 -20.51
C GLN A 45 -12.85 -12.65 -20.16
N SER A 46 -14.02 -12.10 -20.46
CA SER A 46 -15.31 -12.69 -20.14
C SER A 46 -15.78 -13.69 -21.20
N VAL A 47 -16.59 -14.66 -20.78
CA VAL A 47 -17.17 -15.67 -21.68
C VAL A 47 -18.13 -15.04 -22.70
N TRP A 48 -18.88 -14.01 -22.30
CA TRP A 48 -19.83 -13.37 -23.22
C TRP A 48 -19.10 -12.63 -24.34
N PHE A 49 -17.95 -12.01 -24.03
CA PHE A 49 -17.14 -11.34 -25.04
C PHE A 49 -16.46 -12.36 -25.96
N ASP A 50 -16.05 -13.53 -25.46
CA ASP A 50 -15.59 -14.63 -26.31
C ASP A 50 -16.67 -15.11 -27.28
N ILE A 51 -17.91 -15.31 -26.78
CA ILE A 51 -19.05 -15.71 -27.60
C ILE A 51 -19.30 -14.66 -28.69
N PHE A 52 -19.23 -13.38 -28.30
CA PHE A 52 -19.39 -12.27 -29.22
C PHE A 52 -18.31 -12.24 -30.31
N LEU A 53 -17.02 -12.39 -29.96
CA LEU A 53 -15.94 -12.56 -30.93
C LEU A 53 -16.10 -13.84 -31.78
N GLY A 54 -16.68 -14.89 -31.21
CA GLY A 54 -17.04 -16.11 -31.92
C GLY A 54 -18.09 -15.88 -33.00
N PHE A 55 -19.12 -15.06 -32.73
CA PHE A 55 -20.09 -14.65 -33.75
C PHE A 55 -19.45 -13.81 -34.85
N LEU A 56 -18.52 -12.91 -34.50
CA LEU A 56 -17.75 -12.16 -35.49
C LEU A 56 -16.90 -13.08 -36.36
N ALA A 57 -16.22 -14.06 -35.76
CA ALA A 57 -15.44 -15.06 -36.49
C ALA A 57 -16.32 -15.90 -37.43
N LEU A 58 -17.49 -16.36 -36.97
CA LEU A 58 -18.44 -17.09 -37.79
C LEU A 58 -18.98 -16.24 -38.95
N ASN A 59 -19.30 -14.97 -38.70
CA ASN A 59 -19.73 -14.06 -39.75
C ASN A 59 -18.67 -13.89 -40.83
N ILE A 60 -17.41 -13.68 -40.43
CA ILE A 60 -16.27 -13.59 -41.35
C ILE A 60 -16.10 -14.90 -42.14
N LEU A 61 -16.16 -16.05 -41.46
CA LEU A 61 -16.02 -17.36 -42.10
C LEU A 61 -17.11 -17.60 -43.15
N PHE A 62 -18.38 -17.37 -42.81
CA PHE A 62 -19.48 -17.57 -43.76
C PHE A 62 -19.50 -16.53 -44.88
N SER A 63 -19.10 -15.29 -44.61
CA SER A 63 -18.92 -14.26 -45.65
C SER A 63 -17.89 -14.68 -46.71
N VAL A 64 -16.82 -15.37 -46.28
CA VAL A 64 -15.84 -15.97 -47.19
C VAL A 64 -16.43 -17.17 -47.93
N LEU A 65 -17.00 -18.15 -47.23
CA LEU A 65 -17.52 -19.38 -47.84
C LEU A 65 -18.64 -19.14 -48.86
N LEU A 66 -19.56 -18.21 -48.59
CA LEU A 66 -20.68 -17.88 -49.49
C LEU A 66 -20.23 -17.19 -50.79
N ARG A 67 -18.99 -16.72 -50.88
CA ARG A 67 -18.41 -16.14 -52.10
C ARG A 67 -17.71 -17.15 -53.00
N PHE A 68 -17.75 -18.44 -52.63
CA PHE A 68 -17.27 -19.52 -53.48
C PHE A 68 -18.24 -19.76 -54.65
N PRO A 69 -17.76 -19.98 -55.90
CA PRO A 69 -16.36 -20.06 -56.32
C PRO A 69 -15.67 -18.70 -56.46
N TYR A 70 -14.43 -18.60 -55.99
CA TYR A 70 -13.68 -17.34 -55.97
C TYR A 70 -13.24 -16.90 -57.37
N LYS A 71 -13.33 -15.59 -57.61
CA LYS A 71 -12.79 -14.92 -58.82
C LYS A 71 -11.51 -14.20 -58.44
N LYS A 72 -10.61 -13.91 -59.41
CA LYS A 72 -9.34 -13.18 -59.16
C LYS A 72 -9.51 -11.85 -58.41
N ARG A 73 -10.65 -11.16 -58.58
CA ARG A 73 -10.97 -9.92 -57.85
C ARG A 73 -11.26 -10.13 -56.36
N HIS A 74 -11.55 -11.36 -55.93
CA HIS A 74 -11.84 -11.71 -54.53
C HIS A 74 -10.57 -12.07 -53.76
N THR A 75 -9.40 -12.14 -54.40
CA THR A 75 -8.14 -12.58 -53.76
C THR A 75 -7.81 -11.76 -52.52
N GLY A 76 -7.78 -10.43 -52.63
CA GLY A 76 -7.51 -9.56 -51.48
C GLY A 76 -8.53 -9.75 -50.34
N PHE A 77 -9.82 -9.80 -50.69
CA PHE A 77 -10.89 -10.08 -49.74
C PHE A 77 -10.68 -11.41 -48.98
N VAL A 78 -10.43 -12.51 -49.69
CA VAL A 78 -10.24 -13.83 -49.05
C VAL A 78 -8.99 -13.84 -48.16
N ILE A 79 -7.88 -13.26 -48.63
CA ILE A 79 -6.63 -13.18 -47.87
C ILE A 79 -6.83 -12.36 -46.59
N THR A 80 -7.46 -11.18 -46.66
CA THR A 80 -7.70 -10.34 -45.48
C THR A 80 -8.52 -11.09 -44.43
N HIS A 81 -9.62 -11.72 -44.82
CA HIS A 81 -10.50 -12.42 -43.87
C HIS A 81 -9.85 -13.69 -43.32
N ALA A 82 -9.07 -14.42 -44.12
CA ALA A 82 -8.27 -15.54 -43.62
C ALA A 82 -7.25 -15.10 -42.56
N GLY A 83 -6.61 -13.94 -42.77
CA GLY A 83 -5.72 -13.33 -41.78
C GLY A 83 -6.42 -12.97 -40.48
N ILE A 84 -7.61 -12.37 -40.55
CA ILE A 84 -8.42 -12.03 -39.37
C ILE A 84 -8.88 -13.29 -38.62
N LEU A 85 -9.31 -14.34 -39.32
CA LEU A 85 -9.67 -15.61 -38.69
C LEU A 85 -8.47 -16.25 -37.97
N LEU A 86 -7.28 -16.18 -38.57
CA LEU A 86 -6.06 -16.68 -37.94
C LEU A 86 -5.67 -15.86 -36.70
N LEU A 87 -5.86 -14.53 -36.75
CA LEU A 87 -5.69 -13.65 -35.60
C LEU A 87 -6.63 -14.00 -34.45
N LEU A 88 -7.91 -14.19 -34.74
CA LEU A 88 -8.92 -14.56 -33.73
C LEU A 88 -8.62 -15.94 -33.14
N ALA A 89 -8.26 -16.92 -33.97
CA ALA A 89 -7.88 -18.26 -33.51
C ALA A 89 -6.61 -18.22 -32.63
N GLY A 90 -5.57 -17.50 -33.05
CA GLY A 90 -4.35 -17.30 -32.27
C GLY A 90 -4.62 -16.62 -30.93
N SER A 91 -5.45 -15.57 -30.93
CA SER A 91 -5.85 -14.86 -29.71
C SER A 91 -6.64 -15.75 -28.75
N TYR A 92 -7.52 -16.62 -29.28
CA TYR A 92 -8.26 -17.58 -28.46
C TYR A 92 -7.34 -18.66 -27.86
N ILE A 93 -6.36 -19.16 -28.62
CA ILE A 93 -5.35 -20.09 -28.10
C ILE A 93 -4.52 -19.42 -26.98
N THR A 94 -4.07 -18.18 -27.20
CA THR A 94 -3.39 -17.38 -26.17
C THR A 94 -4.25 -17.28 -24.92
N ARG A 95 -5.54 -16.97 -25.06
CA ARG A 95 -6.45 -16.86 -23.92
C ARG A 95 -6.58 -18.15 -23.11
N LEU A 96 -6.56 -19.31 -23.77
CA LEU A 96 -6.75 -20.60 -23.10
C LEU A 96 -5.47 -21.17 -22.47
N ALA A 97 -4.31 -20.92 -23.10
CA ALA A 97 -3.09 -21.66 -22.81
C ALA A 97 -1.88 -20.77 -22.49
N ALA A 98 -2.01 -19.45 -22.58
CA ALA A 98 -0.90 -18.57 -22.20
C ALA A 98 -0.63 -18.67 -20.70
N ILE A 99 0.66 -18.65 -20.39
CA ILE A 99 1.19 -18.57 -19.04
C ILE A 99 1.95 -17.27 -18.95
N ASP A 100 1.65 -16.46 -17.94
CA ASP A 100 2.40 -15.28 -17.57
C ASP A 100 2.59 -15.22 -16.05
N GLY A 101 3.72 -14.67 -15.62
CA GLY A 101 4.03 -14.47 -14.22
C GLY A 101 5.38 -13.82 -14.02
N GLN A 102 5.68 -13.46 -12.78
CA GLN A 102 6.93 -12.84 -12.38
C GLN A 102 7.77 -13.77 -11.53
N MET A 103 9.09 -13.68 -11.67
CA MET A 103 10.07 -14.37 -10.86
C MET A 103 11.09 -13.37 -10.35
N MET A 104 11.13 -13.16 -9.04
CA MET A 104 12.15 -12.35 -8.39
C MET A 104 13.29 -13.24 -7.88
N LEU A 105 14.51 -12.93 -8.28
CA LEU A 105 15.73 -13.64 -7.86
C LEU A 105 16.75 -12.66 -7.32
N TYR A 106 17.27 -12.92 -6.11
CA TYR A 106 18.48 -12.26 -5.61
C TYR A 106 19.73 -12.94 -6.19
N GLU A 107 20.86 -12.24 -6.24
CA GLU A 107 22.14 -12.83 -6.67
C GLU A 107 22.45 -14.10 -5.86
N GLY A 108 22.79 -15.18 -6.57
CA GLY A 108 23.03 -16.52 -6.01
C GLY A 108 21.78 -17.37 -5.79
N GLN A 109 20.57 -16.81 -5.90
CA GLN A 109 19.34 -17.59 -5.77
C GLN A 109 18.98 -18.33 -7.05
N LYS A 110 18.32 -19.47 -6.87
CA LYS A 110 17.70 -20.26 -7.93
C LYS A 110 16.22 -20.49 -7.61
N LYS A 111 15.36 -20.41 -8.62
CA LYS A 111 13.92 -20.72 -8.51
C LYS A 111 13.41 -21.42 -9.76
N ASP A 112 12.42 -22.28 -9.57
CA ASP A 112 11.71 -23.03 -10.62
C ASP A 112 10.21 -22.72 -10.62
N ALA A 113 9.80 -21.58 -10.05
CA ALA A 113 8.41 -21.16 -9.95
C ALA A 113 8.24 -19.66 -10.21
N ILE A 114 7.11 -19.31 -10.81
CA ILE A 114 6.68 -17.95 -11.11
C ILE A 114 5.44 -17.60 -10.30
N VAL A 115 5.33 -16.34 -9.91
CA VAL A 115 4.15 -15.77 -9.25
C VAL A 115 3.22 -15.23 -10.32
N GLN A 116 1.99 -15.73 -10.40
CA GLN A 116 1.00 -15.27 -11.38
C GLN A 116 0.17 -14.10 -10.83
N ASN A 117 -0.49 -13.36 -11.71
CA ASN A 117 -1.45 -12.31 -11.35
C ASN A 117 -2.83 -12.85 -10.91
N THR A 118 -2.90 -14.13 -10.57
CA THR A 118 -4.11 -14.79 -10.07
C THR A 118 -3.92 -15.12 -8.61
N TYR A 119 -4.95 -14.90 -7.79
CA TYR A 119 -4.91 -15.20 -6.36
C TYR A 119 -5.55 -16.54 -6.06
N GLU A 120 -5.09 -17.19 -5.00
CA GLU A 120 -5.68 -18.41 -4.47
C GLU A 120 -5.90 -18.27 -2.96
N LEU A 121 -6.97 -18.88 -2.46
CA LEU A 121 -7.14 -19.17 -1.04
C LEU A 121 -6.55 -20.56 -0.79
N LEU A 122 -5.51 -20.61 0.03
CA LEU A 122 -5.01 -21.86 0.57
C LEU A 122 -5.65 -22.16 1.91
N ALA A 123 -6.13 -23.38 2.05
CA ALA A 123 -6.48 -23.98 3.31
C ALA A 123 -5.53 -25.15 3.56
N HIS A 124 -4.74 -25.09 4.64
CA HIS A 124 -3.80 -26.16 4.97
C HIS A 124 -3.75 -26.42 6.48
N GLU A 125 -3.54 -27.68 6.84
CA GLU A 125 -3.16 -28.08 8.20
C GLU A 125 -1.61 -28.09 8.30
N PRO A 126 -0.99 -27.77 9.45
CA PRO A 126 0.46 -27.67 9.64
C PRO A 126 1.29 -28.86 9.13
N ASN A 127 0.69 -30.05 8.99
CA ASN A 127 1.31 -31.27 8.46
C ASN A 127 0.39 -32.03 7.49
N GLY A 128 -0.55 -31.35 6.82
CA GLY A 128 -1.66 -31.99 6.10
C GLY A 128 -1.82 -31.61 4.63
N LYS A 129 -2.97 -32.01 4.07
CA LYS A 129 -3.36 -31.74 2.69
C LYS A 129 -3.53 -30.23 2.48
N VAL A 130 -2.88 -29.68 1.46
CA VAL A 130 -3.08 -28.31 1.02
C VAL A 130 -4.22 -28.30 0.01
N VAL A 131 -5.26 -27.51 0.28
CA VAL A 131 -6.32 -27.22 -0.68
C VAL A 131 -6.11 -25.81 -1.21
N SER A 132 -6.06 -25.68 -2.55
CA SER A 132 -6.00 -24.40 -3.24
C SER A 132 -7.31 -24.15 -3.96
N LEU A 133 -7.90 -22.98 -3.73
CA LEU A 133 -9.07 -22.47 -4.43
C LEU A 133 -8.69 -21.19 -5.16
N VAL A 134 -8.70 -21.21 -6.49
CA VAL A 134 -8.43 -20.02 -7.30
C VAL A 134 -9.53 -18.98 -7.06
N LEU A 135 -9.12 -17.77 -6.67
CA LEU A 135 -10.00 -16.67 -6.34
C LEU A 135 -10.29 -15.83 -7.59
N ALA A 136 -11.57 -15.63 -7.87
CA ALA A 136 -12.04 -14.88 -9.01
C ALA A 136 -12.84 -13.65 -8.52
N LEU A 137 -12.37 -12.44 -8.85
CA LEU A 137 -13.12 -11.18 -8.70
C LEU A 137 -14.56 -11.26 -9.22
N GLY A 138 -15.57 -10.99 -8.39
CA GLY A 138 -16.97 -11.08 -8.81
C GLY A 138 -17.42 -12.49 -9.24
N GLY A 139 -16.67 -13.53 -8.86
CA GLY A 139 -17.04 -14.93 -9.06
C GLY A 139 -18.28 -15.30 -8.25
N ARG A 140 -18.94 -16.40 -8.66
CA ARG A 140 -19.96 -17.05 -7.83
C ARG A 140 -19.32 -17.56 -6.55
N GLU A 141 -20.12 -17.68 -5.50
CA GLU A 141 -19.74 -18.33 -4.25
C GLU A 141 -19.14 -19.71 -4.53
N ILE A 142 -17.92 -19.95 -4.03
CA ILE A 142 -17.20 -21.22 -4.22
C ILE A 142 -17.34 -22.03 -2.96
N LYS A 143 -18.09 -23.14 -3.02
CA LYS A 143 -18.21 -24.11 -1.93
C LYS A 143 -17.29 -25.29 -2.18
N HIS A 144 -16.52 -25.66 -1.17
CA HIS A 144 -15.58 -26.77 -1.24
C HIS A 144 -15.58 -27.58 0.06
N ARG A 145 -15.63 -28.90 -0.07
CA ARG A 145 -15.51 -29.81 1.06
C ARG A 145 -14.03 -30.06 1.37
N LEU A 146 -13.63 -29.74 2.58
CA LEU A 146 -12.30 -30.03 3.12
C LEU A 146 -12.38 -31.29 3.98
N ASP A 147 -11.76 -32.37 3.53
CA ASP A 147 -11.53 -33.52 4.40
C ASP A 147 -10.31 -33.22 5.28
N THR A 148 -10.56 -32.76 6.51
CA THR A 148 -9.52 -32.49 7.51
C THR A 148 -9.33 -33.67 8.43
N ALA A 149 -8.21 -33.72 9.14
CA ALA A 149 -7.97 -34.80 10.10
C ALA A 149 -8.97 -34.78 11.29
N SER A 150 -9.62 -33.65 11.53
CA SER A 150 -10.67 -33.49 12.54
C SER A 150 -12.09 -33.78 12.01
N GLY A 151 -12.21 -34.28 10.77
CA GLY A 151 -13.47 -34.56 10.07
C GLY A 151 -13.73 -33.60 8.89
N PRO A 152 -14.82 -33.81 8.14
CA PRO A 152 -15.15 -32.95 7.01
C PRO A 152 -15.56 -31.54 7.48
N LEU A 153 -15.05 -30.52 6.79
CA LEU A 153 -15.47 -29.13 6.91
C LEU A 153 -15.99 -28.65 5.56
N GLU A 154 -16.87 -27.66 5.57
CA GLU A 154 -17.31 -26.95 4.38
C GLU A 154 -16.69 -25.56 4.37
N LEU A 155 -15.81 -25.31 3.40
CA LEU A 155 -15.18 -24.03 3.15
C LEU A 155 -15.93 -23.34 2.02
N THR A 156 -16.36 -22.11 2.28
CA THR A 156 -17.09 -21.30 1.32
C THR A 156 -16.39 -19.98 1.13
N VAL A 157 -16.05 -19.64 -0.11
CA VAL A 157 -15.57 -18.31 -0.50
C VAL A 157 -16.76 -17.53 -1.06
N HIS A 158 -17.17 -16.49 -0.34
CA HIS A 158 -18.29 -15.64 -0.71
C HIS A 158 -17.88 -14.61 -1.77
N ARG A 159 -16.79 -13.91 -1.50
CA ARG A 159 -16.33 -12.77 -2.31
C ARG A 159 -14.81 -12.68 -2.29
N PHE A 160 -14.25 -12.07 -3.33
CA PHE A 160 -12.84 -11.74 -3.41
C PHE A 160 -12.66 -10.31 -3.89
N LEU A 161 -11.76 -9.58 -3.23
CA LEU A 161 -11.28 -8.26 -3.57
C LEU A 161 -9.78 -8.36 -3.86
N ASP A 162 -9.37 -7.91 -5.03
CA ASP A 162 -7.97 -7.85 -5.49
C ASP A 162 -7.19 -6.74 -4.80
N SER A 163 -7.89 -5.74 -4.28
CA SER A 163 -7.33 -4.70 -3.45
C SER A 163 -8.40 -4.23 -2.47
N ALA A 164 -8.15 -4.48 -1.19
CA ALA A 164 -9.07 -4.18 -0.10
C ALA A 164 -8.42 -3.24 0.91
N LEU A 165 -9.22 -2.30 1.40
CA LEU A 165 -8.85 -1.42 2.51
C LEU A 165 -9.64 -1.82 3.74
N ILE A 166 -8.92 -1.89 4.87
CA ILE A 166 -9.56 -1.98 6.18
C ILE A 166 -9.93 -0.55 6.58
N LYS A 167 -11.22 -0.27 6.68
CA LYS A 167 -11.73 0.96 7.25
C LYS A 167 -12.28 0.69 8.64
N THR A 168 -11.96 1.59 9.56
CA THR A 168 -12.58 1.61 10.88
C THR A 168 -13.98 2.22 10.74
N ASN A 169 -15.00 1.47 11.15
CA ASN A 169 -16.38 1.91 11.17
C ASN A 169 -16.83 2.10 12.61
N ILE A 170 -17.18 3.33 12.97
CA ILE A 170 -17.58 3.74 14.32
C ILE A 170 -19.05 4.14 14.26
N VAL A 171 -19.88 3.43 15.01
CA VAL A 171 -21.33 3.63 15.03
C VAL A 171 -21.84 3.71 16.46
N ASP A 172 -22.94 4.43 16.65
CA ASP A 172 -23.62 4.47 17.94
C ASP A 172 -24.47 3.21 18.12
N SER A 173 -24.23 2.47 19.20
CA SER A 173 -25.00 1.27 19.55
C SER A 173 -25.50 1.39 20.98
N PRO A 174 -26.76 1.83 21.19
CA PRO A 174 -27.31 2.04 22.54
C PRO A 174 -27.27 0.82 23.47
N SER A 175 -27.17 -0.39 22.90
CA SER A 175 -27.05 -1.66 23.64
C SER A 175 -25.59 -2.06 23.97
N ALA A 176 -24.60 -1.35 23.44
CA ALA A 176 -23.19 -1.62 23.66
C ALA A 176 -22.71 -1.02 25.01
N PRO A 177 -21.59 -1.54 25.57
CA PRO A 177 -20.94 -0.91 26.71
C PRO A 177 -20.62 0.56 26.44
N VAL A 178 -20.55 1.36 27.50
CA VAL A 178 -20.14 2.77 27.43
C VAL A 178 -18.75 2.85 26.80
N ASN A 179 -18.63 3.62 25.73
CA ASN A 179 -17.38 3.87 25.02
C ASN A 179 -17.54 5.19 24.27
N HIS A 180 -16.83 6.22 24.68
CA HIS A 180 -17.06 7.55 24.15
C HIS A 180 -16.27 7.77 22.86
N ALA A 181 -16.90 8.37 21.85
CA ALA A 181 -16.22 8.76 20.62
C ALA A 181 -16.72 10.12 20.11
N ALA A 182 -15.80 10.95 19.63
CA ALA A 182 -16.10 12.24 19.03
C ALA A 182 -15.51 12.31 17.62
N LEU A 183 -16.34 12.67 16.64
CA LEU A 183 -15.89 13.02 15.29
C LEU A 183 -15.71 14.52 15.22
N LEU A 184 -14.47 14.96 15.01
CA LEU A 184 -14.09 16.37 14.92
C LEU A 184 -13.74 16.72 13.48
N ALA A 185 -14.39 17.73 12.92
CA ALA A 185 -13.93 18.42 11.72
C ALA A 185 -12.94 19.52 12.15
N ILE A 186 -11.68 19.41 11.73
CA ILE A 186 -10.60 20.36 12.03
C ILE A 186 -10.25 21.13 10.77
N SER A 187 -10.18 22.45 10.86
CA SER A 187 -9.86 23.31 9.73
C SER A 187 -8.90 24.44 10.06
N SER A 188 -7.99 24.73 9.13
CA SER A 188 -7.09 25.89 9.12
C SER A 188 -6.80 26.26 7.66
N GLN A 189 -7.00 27.52 7.31
CA GLN A 189 -6.67 28.03 5.98
C GLN A 189 -5.16 28.20 5.82
N ASP A 190 -4.50 28.74 6.85
CA ASP A 190 -3.06 29.02 6.83
C ASP A 190 -2.23 27.74 6.78
N ALA A 191 -2.67 26.67 7.46
CA ALA A 191 -2.02 25.37 7.42
C ALA A 191 -2.54 24.45 6.30
N GLY A 192 -3.56 24.87 5.54
CA GLY A 192 -4.18 24.05 4.49
C GLY A 192 -4.83 22.75 5.00
N VAL A 193 -5.32 22.75 6.24
CA VAL A 193 -5.93 21.59 6.90
C VAL A 193 -7.45 21.65 6.77
N ASN A 194 -8.07 20.57 6.33
CA ASN A 194 -9.52 20.37 6.37
C ASN A 194 -9.82 18.87 6.45
N GLU A 195 -9.88 18.34 7.67
CA GLU A 195 -9.95 16.90 7.90
C GLU A 195 -10.98 16.54 8.98
N ASN A 196 -11.57 15.35 8.87
CA ASN A 196 -12.44 14.77 9.88
C ASN A 196 -11.69 13.66 10.62
N VAL A 197 -11.62 13.76 11.95
CA VAL A 197 -10.86 12.86 12.81
C VAL A 197 -11.77 12.28 13.88
N TRP A 198 -11.70 10.96 14.08
CA TRP A 198 -12.29 10.32 15.24
C TRP A 198 -11.32 10.30 16.42
N LEU A 199 -11.78 10.79 17.57
CA LEU A 199 -11.18 10.49 18.87
C LEU A 199 -12.06 9.46 19.56
N VAL A 200 -11.50 8.31 19.90
CA VAL A 200 -12.25 7.18 20.49
C VAL A 200 -11.57 6.76 21.77
N GLU A 201 -12.32 6.80 22.88
CA GLU A 201 -11.84 6.44 24.21
C GLU A 201 -11.17 5.05 24.21
N ASN A 202 -11.89 4.03 23.73
CA ASN A 202 -11.37 2.68 23.58
C ASN A 202 -11.53 2.18 22.15
N ASN A 203 -10.43 2.22 21.39
CA ASN A 203 -10.35 1.68 20.04
C ASN A 203 -9.49 0.40 20.00
N PRO A 204 -10.08 -0.79 19.84
CA PRO A 204 -9.33 -2.04 19.80
C PRO A 204 -8.53 -2.22 18.49
N LEU A 205 -8.87 -1.47 17.45
CA LEU A 205 -8.22 -1.56 16.13
C LEU A 205 -7.00 -0.66 16.03
N GLU A 206 -7.00 0.44 16.78
CA GLU A 206 -5.94 1.44 16.80
C GLU A 206 -5.74 1.93 18.25
N PRO A 207 -4.93 1.22 19.06
CA PRO A 207 -4.61 1.63 20.42
C PRO A 207 -3.96 3.02 20.41
N GLY A 208 -4.52 3.95 21.18
CA GLY A 208 -4.08 5.36 21.21
C GLY A 208 -4.92 6.32 20.36
N ALA A 209 -5.96 5.84 19.64
CA ALA A 209 -6.89 6.70 18.91
C ALA A 209 -7.76 7.62 19.81
N ASN A 210 -7.56 7.59 21.13
CA ASN A 210 -8.09 8.59 22.05
C ASN A 210 -7.28 9.90 22.04
N ARG A 211 -6.14 9.94 21.35
CA ARG A 211 -5.26 11.09 21.24
C ARG A 211 -4.69 11.22 19.83
N LEU A 212 -4.71 12.42 19.28
CA LEU A 212 -4.08 12.79 18.02
C LEU A 212 -3.10 13.94 18.26
N THR A 213 -1.94 13.89 17.60
CA THR A 213 -0.96 14.98 17.60
C THR A 213 -0.88 15.62 16.21
N LEU A 214 -1.04 16.95 16.13
CA LEU A 214 -0.98 17.74 14.89
C LEU A 214 0.10 18.82 15.03
N GLY A 215 1.36 18.47 14.75
CA GLY A 215 2.50 19.35 15.06
C GLY A 215 2.68 19.50 16.58
N PRO A 216 2.75 20.72 17.14
CA PRO A 216 2.82 20.94 18.60
C PRO A 216 1.46 20.80 19.29
N ALA A 217 0.39 20.60 18.51
CA ALA A 217 -0.98 20.50 18.99
C ALA A 217 -1.32 19.08 19.46
N VAL A 218 -1.98 18.97 20.61
CA VAL A 218 -2.56 17.71 21.08
C VAL A 218 -4.08 17.80 21.09
N PHE A 219 -4.74 16.79 20.53
CA PHE A 219 -6.18 16.59 20.58
C PHE A 219 -6.48 15.31 21.32
N ASP A 220 -7.32 15.32 22.35
CA ASP A 220 -7.65 14.11 23.11
C ASP A 220 -9.11 14.06 23.56
N ILE A 221 -9.55 12.85 23.91
CA ILE A 221 -10.84 12.59 24.55
C ILE A 221 -10.62 12.00 25.94
N ALA A 222 -11.26 12.59 26.95
CA ALA A 222 -11.08 12.20 28.35
C ALA A 222 -12.36 12.36 29.18
N GLU A 223 -12.47 11.62 30.29
CA GLU A 223 -13.52 11.84 31.27
C GLU A 223 -13.30 13.23 31.92
N LYS A 224 -14.36 14.04 32.02
CA LYS A 224 -14.29 15.36 32.67
C LYS A 224 -13.80 15.16 34.11
N PRO A 225 -12.69 15.81 34.53
CA PRO A 225 -12.23 15.68 35.90
C PRO A 225 -13.34 16.11 36.87
N LYS A 226 -13.67 15.29 37.87
CA LYS A 226 -14.41 15.76 39.06
C LYS A 226 -13.56 16.86 39.66
N GLU A 227 -14.12 18.06 39.84
CA GLU A 227 -13.44 19.24 40.38
C GLU A 227 -12.35 18.86 41.40
N ALA A 228 -11.09 19.00 41.01
CA ALA A 228 -9.96 18.87 41.91
C ALA A 228 -9.64 20.27 42.47
N PRO A 229 -9.30 20.36 43.77
CA PRO A 229 -9.17 21.63 44.46
C PRO A 229 -8.07 22.49 43.85
N MET A 230 -8.39 23.77 43.81
CA MET A 230 -7.49 24.89 43.53
C MET A 230 -6.20 24.79 44.38
N ASN A 231 -5.07 25.03 43.72
CA ASN A 231 -3.73 25.33 44.27
C ASN A 231 -2.94 24.17 44.90
N LEU A 232 -2.13 23.48 44.08
CA LEU A 232 -0.82 23.02 44.53
C LEU A 232 0.12 24.24 44.56
N THR A 233 0.24 24.85 45.73
CA THR A 233 1.35 25.76 46.04
C THR A 233 2.64 24.95 45.95
N LEU A 234 3.42 25.15 44.88
CA LEU A 234 4.76 24.57 44.75
C LEU A 234 5.67 25.27 45.76
N THR A 235 6.02 24.54 46.82
CA THR A 235 7.00 24.93 47.83
C THR A 235 8.41 24.93 47.20
N GLU A 236 9.03 26.12 47.19
CA GLU A 236 10.41 26.45 46.81
C GLU A 236 10.85 26.20 45.36
N LEU A 237 10.61 27.22 44.52
CA LEU A 237 11.16 27.37 43.16
C LEU A 237 12.70 27.48 43.18
N PRO A 238 13.43 26.87 42.22
CA PRO A 238 14.86 27.13 42.05
C PRO A 238 15.09 28.58 41.62
N LYS A 239 15.93 29.31 42.36
CA LYS A 239 16.23 30.73 42.14
C LYS A 239 17.14 30.97 40.92
N SER A 240 17.76 29.92 40.38
CA SER A 240 18.67 29.98 39.23
C SER A 240 18.41 28.81 38.25
N PRO A 241 18.73 28.97 36.95
CA PRO A 241 18.59 27.92 35.95
C PRO A 241 19.50 26.73 36.31
N THR A 242 18.90 25.55 36.44
CA THR A 242 19.58 24.34 36.93
C THR A 242 19.42 23.20 35.93
N LEU A 243 20.53 22.52 35.63
CA LEU A 243 20.54 21.28 34.85
C LEU A 243 20.52 20.08 35.79
N HIS A 244 19.58 19.17 35.60
CA HIS A 244 19.52 17.88 36.29
C HIS A 244 19.76 16.73 35.31
N LEU A 245 20.64 15.81 35.70
CA LEU A 245 20.82 14.52 35.04
C LEU A 245 20.35 13.45 36.01
N TYR A 246 19.49 12.55 35.57
CA TYR A 246 18.97 11.47 36.41
C TYR A 246 18.80 10.17 35.62
N ARG A 247 18.76 9.06 36.35
CA ARG A 247 18.47 7.73 35.79
C ARG A 247 17.17 7.19 36.37
N ALA A 248 16.39 6.52 35.53
CA ALA A 248 15.03 6.08 35.87
C ALA A 248 14.98 5.18 37.12
N ASP A 249 16.08 4.52 37.49
CA ASP A 249 16.19 3.59 38.60
C ASP A 249 16.95 4.13 39.85
N LYS A 250 17.63 5.29 39.76
CA LYS A 250 18.60 5.75 40.78
C LYS A 250 18.47 7.21 41.22
N GLY A 251 17.57 7.99 40.64
CA GLY A 251 17.38 9.40 40.98
C GLY A 251 18.42 10.33 40.34
N ILE A 252 18.52 11.56 40.87
CA ILE A 252 19.38 12.63 40.32
C ILE A 252 20.86 12.28 40.56
N ASP A 253 21.61 12.10 39.47
CA ASP A 253 23.05 11.78 39.46
C ASP A 253 23.91 13.05 39.40
N LEU A 254 23.40 14.15 38.83
CA LEU A 254 24.07 15.44 38.80
C LEU A 254 23.07 16.61 38.79
N SER A 255 23.40 17.66 39.54
CA SER A 255 22.68 18.94 39.53
C SER A 255 23.69 20.07 39.38
N VAL A 256 23.57 20.90 38.34
CA VAL A 256 24.49 22.02 38.05
C VAL A 256 23.72 23.33 37.96
N ASP A 257 24.10 24.31 38.77
CA ASP A 257 23.66 25.70 38.63
C ASP A 257 24.33 26.34 37.42
N LEU A 258 23.53 26.68 36.41
CA LEU A 258 24.01 27.15 35.11
C LEU A 258 24.45 28.61 35.11
N GLN A 259 24.25 29.33 36.22
CA GLN A 259 24.87 30.65 36.43
C GLN A 259 26.30 30.54 36.98
N ASN A 260 26.66 29.40 37.57
CA ASN A 260 27.95 29.17 38.23
C ASN A 260 28.57 27.85 37.77
N ILE A 261 28.81 27.74 36.46
CA ILE A 261 29.31 26.51 35.84
C ILE A 261 30.76 26.23 36.32
N PRO A 262 31.04 25.05 36.92
CA PRO A 262 32.39 24.67 37.33
C PRO A 262 33.36 24.59 36.14
N SER A 263 34.62 24.97 36.37
CA SER A 263 35.69 24.84 35.37
C SER A 263 36.15 23.38 35.24
N GLY A 264 36.04 22.80 34.05
CA GLY A 264 36.52 21.44 33.73
C GLY A 264 35.44 20.36 33.76
N ASP A 265 35.85 19.09 33.69
CA ASP A 265 34.94 17.94 33.64
C ASP A 265 34.24 17.72 34.99
N ILE A 266 32.90 17.76 34.99
CA ILE A 266 32.04 17.61 36.16
C ILE A 266 31.67 16.12 36.33
N PRO A 267 32.06 15.45 37.43
CA PRO A 267 31.68 14.06 37.66
C PRO A 267 30.17 13.97 37.98
N ALA A 268 29.44 13.12 37.26
CA ALA A 268 28.02 12.87 37.49
C ALA A 268 27.81 11.68 38.45
N GLY A 269 27.95 11.96 39.74
CA GLY A 269 27.59 11.02 40.82
C GLY A 269 28.29 9.65 40.76
N GLN A 270 27.59 8.60 41.17
CA GLN A 270 28.13 7.23 41.28
C GLN A 270 28.18 6.48 39.94
N SER A 271 27.75 7.11 38.84
CA SER A 271 27.66 6.49 37.52
C SER A 271 29.00 6.29 36.79
N GLY A 272 30.05 7.01 37.23
CA GLY A 272 31.33 7.07 36.50
C GLY A 272 31.28 7.95 35.23
N LEU A 273 30.15 8.60 34.94
CA LEU A 273 30.00 9.55 33.83
C LEU A 273 30.65 10.90 34.18
N ARG A 274 31.15 11.59 33.16
CA ARG A 274 31.68 12.95 33.27
C ARG A 274 30.97 13.87 32.28
N VAL A 275 30.51 15.03 32.75
CA VAL A 275 29.95 16.10 31.92
C VAL A 275 31.05 17.10 31.59
N SER A 276 31.23 17.40 30.31
CA SER A 276 32.22 18.37 29.82
C SER A 276 31.61 19.31 28.78
N ASN A 277 32.34 20.36 28.40
CA ASN A 277 31.91 21.37 27.41
C ASN A 277 30.54 22.03 27.70
N LEU A 278 30.12 22.07 28.97
CA LEU A 278 28.83 22.58 29.37
C LEU A 278 28.73 24.09 29.14
N LYS A 279 27.77 24.50 28.32
CA LYS A 279 27.49 25.89 27.93
C LYS A 279 26.01 26.19 28.07
N TYR A 280 25.70 27.26 28.77
CA TYR A 280 24.34 27.78 28.93
C TYR A 280 24.09 28.97 28.02
N TYR A 281 22.93 29.00 27.38
CA TYR A 281 22.47 30.03 26.44
C TYR A 281 21.11 30.55 26.92
N PRO A 282 21.03 31.73 27.54
CA PRO A 282 19.76 32.34 27.94
C PRO A 282 18.78 32.60 26.77
N ASP A 283 19.29 32.94 25.58
CA ASP A 283 18.52 33.12 24.34
C ASP A 283 19.25 32.42 23.18
N ALA A 284 19.04 31.11 23.09
CA ALA A 284 19.66 30.24 22.10
C ALA A 284 19.08 30.47 20.70
N ARG A 285 19.94 30.77 19.73
CA ARG A 285 19.58 30.84 18.30
C ARG A 285 20.57 30.06 17.46
N VAL A 286 20.13 29.61 16.30
CA VAL A 286 21.01 28.95 15.34
C VAL A 286 21.77 30.02 14.55
N GLY A 287 23.09 30.08 14.73
CA GLY A 287 23.99 30.98 14.01
C GLY A 287 24.45 30.40 12.66
N ALA A 288 25.40 31.07 12.02
CA ALA A 288 26.06 30.54 10.83
C ALA A 288 26.73 29.19 11.13
N ASN A 289 26.60 28.22 10.23
CA ASN A 289 27.11 26.84 10.33
C ASN A 289 26.36 25.92 11.33
N ASN A 290 25.07 26.16 11.60
CA ASN A 290 24.22 25.32 12.46
C ASN A 290 24.68 25.19 13.92
N THR A 291 25.44 26.17 14.44
CA THR A 291 25.86 26.18 15.85
C THR A 291 24.95 27.07 16.69
N LEU A 292 24.76 26.72 17.97
CA LEU A 292 24.02 27.57 18.90
C LEU A 292 24.84 28.79 19.29
N VAL A 293 24.22 29.96 19.17
CA VAL A 293 24.75 31.25 19.63
C VAL A 293 23.81 31.86 20.65
N ASN A 294 24.37 32.60 21.62
CA ASN A 294 23.57 33.36 22.57
C ASN A 294 23.23 34.72 21.97
N ALA A 295 21.96 34.98 21.68
CA ALA A 295 21.52 36.22 21.05
C ALA A 295 21.29 37.36 22.04
N SER A 296 20.98 37.05 23.30
CA SER A 296 20.82 38.04 24.37
C SER A 296 21.01 37.41 25.75
N ASN A 297 21.14 38.24 26.79
CA ASN A 297 21.14 37.78 28.18
C ASN A 297 19.73 37.66 28.78
N ASN A 298 18.69 37.93 27.99
CA ASN A 298 17.31 37.76 28.40
C ASN A 298 16.92 36.29 28.22
N SER A 299 16.18 35.72 29.18
CA SER A 299 15.82 34.29 29.20
C SER A 299 14.67 33.93 28.21
N GLN A 300 14.78 34.33 26.94
CA GLN A 300 13.70 34.14 25.94
C GLN A 300 13.65 32.75 25.32
N ASN A 301 14.80 32.11 25.11
CA ASN A 301 14.87 30.75 24.58
C ASN A 301 16.02 29.98 25.26
N PRO A 302 15.87 29.61 26.54
CA PRO A 302 16.98 29.06 27.30
C PRO A 302 17.34 27.66 26.80
N ALA A 303 18.64 27.43 26.59
CA ALA A 303 19.17 26.12 26.24
C ALA A 303 20.50 25.84 26.93
N VAL A 304 20.82 24.56 27.11
CA VAL A 304 22.12 24.09 27.56
C VAL A 304 22.66 23.06 26.58
N ALA A 305 23.95 23.17 26.24
CA ALA A 305 24.66 22.20 25.43
C ALA A 305 25.84 21.64 26.23
N PHE A 306 26.04 20.33 26.22
CA PHE A 306 27.11 19.67 26.97
C PHE A 306 27.43 18.29 26.39
N ASP A 307 28.59 17.74 26.75
CA ASP A 307 29.00 16.39 26.38
C ASP A 307 28.97 15.48 27.61
N VAL A 308 28.55 14.23 27.45
CA VAL A 308 28.63 13.18 28.47
C VAL A 308 29.64 12.14 28.02
N LYS A 309 30.62 11.84 28.88
CA LYS A 309 31.66 10.85 28.65
C LYS A 309 31.53 9.67 29.60
N GLY A 310 31.48 8.46 29.03
CA GLY A 310 31.48 7.19 29.75
C GLY A 310 32.86 6.76 30.22
N SER A 311 32.91 5.85 31.20
CA SER A 311 34.16 5.22 31.67
C SER A 311 34.83 4.35 30.60
N ASP A 312 34.08 3.91 29.60
CA ASP A 312 34.52 3.19 28.40
C ASP A 312 35.09 4.10 27.29
N GLY A 313 35.09 5.42 27.52
CA GLY A 313 35.59 6.42 26.57
C GLY A 313 34.57 6.89 25.54
N GLN A 314 33.34 6.36 25.55
CA GLN A 314 32.26 6.83 24.68
C GLN A 314 31.87 8.26 25.03
N LEU A 315 31.55 9.07 24.01
CA LEU A 315 31.18 10.47 24.16
C LEU A 315 29.87 10.75 23.42
N GLU A 316 28.92 11.39 24.09
CA GLU A 316 27.62 11.74 23.53
C GLU A 316 27.30 13.22 23.80
N HIS A 317 26.84 13.92 22.76
CA HIS A 317 26.54 15.34 22.80
C HIS A 317 25.05 15.57 23.06
N TYR A 318 24.74 16.46 24.00
CA TYR A 318 23.38 16.79 24.41
C TYR A 318 23.10 18.27 24.20
N VAL A 319 21.92 18.56 23.67
CA VAL A 319 21.33 19.91 23.65
C VAL A 319 19.95 19.81 24.28
N ARG A 320 19.66 20.65 25.27
CA ARG A 320 18.34 20.72 25.91
C ARG A 320 17.83 22.15 25.90
N PHE A 321 16.63 22.32 25.36
CA PHE A 321 15.89 23.58 25.43
C PHE A 321 14.91 23.52 26.61
N ALA A 322 14.82 24.61 27.35
CA ALA A 322 13.96 24.69 28.53
C ALA A 322 12.47 24.79 28.16
N LEU A 323 12.15 25.38 27.00
CA LEU A 323 10.77 25.60 26.54
C LEU A 323 10.25 24.50 25.60
N PHE A 324 11.15 23.72 24.98
CA PHE A 324 10.81 22.68 23.99
C PHE A 324 11.77 21.47 24.12
N PRO A 325 11.68 20.68 25.20
CA PRO A 325 12.64 19.60 25.48
C PRO A 325 12.59 18.45 24.46
N GLU A 326 11.47 18.27 23.76
CA GLU A 326 11.21 17.19 22.78
C GLU A 326 11.84 17.46 21.39
N PHE A 327 12.41 18.66 21.15
CA PHE A 327 12.87 19.09 19.81
C PHE A 327 14.12 18.34 19.28
N GLU A 328 14.65 17.37 20.03
CA GLU A 328 15.84 16.60 19.67
C GLU A 328 15.70 15.74 18.41
N SER A 329 14.48 15.38 18.00
CA SER A 329 14.27 14.40 16.93
C SER A 329 13.30 14.85 15.82
N MET A 330 13.56 16.02 15.22
CA MET A 330 12.83 16.45 14.00
C MET A 330 13.11 15.57 12.75
N HIS A 331 14.02 14.58 12.86
CA HIS A 331 14.13 13.50 11.89
C HIS A 331 13.83 12.20 12.62
N LYS A 332 12.71 11.55 12.27
CA LYS A 332 12.16 10.25 12.76
C LYS A 332 13.15 9.06 12.86
N LYS A 333 14.28 9.24 13.52
CA LYS A 333 15.20 8.20 13.96
C LYS A 333 15.25 8.35 15.47
N LYS A 334 14.78 7.34 16.20
CA LYS A 334 15.15 7.20 17.61
C LYS A 334 16.67 7.25 17.64
N SER A 335 17.25 8.32 18.17
CA SER A 335 18.68 8.31 18.50
C SER A 335 18.85 7.19 19.52
N GLN A 336 19.63 6.17 19.20
CA GLN A 336 20.02 5.18 20.19
C GLN A 336 20.93 5.91 21.17
N THR A 337 20.38 6.33 22.32
CA THR A 337 21.16 6.92 23.38
C THR A 337 22.07 5.85 23.97
N HIS A 338 23.38 6.12 24.05
CA HIS A 338 24.35 5.13 24.54
C HIS A 338 24.31 5.02 26.07
N PHE A 339 23.85 6.08 26.73
CA PHE A 339 23.66 6.14 28.16
C PHE A 339 22.15 6.11 28.50
N ASP A 340 21.77 5.32 29.49
CA ASP A 340 20.43 5.37 30.10
C ASP A 340 20.36 6.60 31.01
N LEU A 341 20.18 7.77 30.40
CA LEU A 341 20.26 9.08 31.05
C LEU A 341 19.09 9.96 30.63
N SER A 342 18.36 10.48 31.60
CA SER A 342 17.35 11.53 31.41
C SER A 342 17.93 12.89 31.84
N VAL A 343 17.56 13.95 31.12
CA VAL A 343 18.13 15.29 31.28
C VAL A 343 17.02 16.32 31.31
N ASP A 344 16.95 17.05 32.42
CA ASP A 344 16.00 18.15 32.62
C ASP A 344 16.73 19.50 32.76
N LEU A 345 16.22 20.51 32.06
CA LEU A 345 16.65 21.90 32.19
C LEU A 345 15.54 22.71 32.86
N LEU A 346 15.72 23.06 34.14
CA LEU A 346 14.78 23.87 34.90
C LEU A 346 15.24 25.32 34.90
N THR A 347 14.37 26.23 34.45
CA THR A 347 14.60 27.67 34.45
C THR A 347 13.37 28.39 34.99
N PRO A 348 13.50 29.59 35.59
CA PRO A 348 12.33 30.38 35.97
C PRO A 348 11.35 30.61 34.81
N ALA A 349 11.87 30.78 33.58
CA ALA A 349 11.08 30.94 32.36
C ALA A 349 10.39 29.64 31.89
N SER A 350 11.01 28.47 32.06
CA SER A 350 10.39 27.19 31.71
C SER A 350 9.31 26.75 32.70
N LEU A 351 9.31 27.26 33.93
CA LEU A 351 8.23 27.05 34.89
C LEU A 351 7.04 27.99 34.64
N GLU A 352 7.27 29.23 34.19
CA GLU A 352 6.18 30.09 33.65
C GLU A 352 5.59 29.51 32.35
N ALA A 353 6.42 28.92 31.49
CA ALA A 353 5.97 28.22 30.29
C ALA A 353 5.35 26.84 30.57
N SER A 354 5.77 26.13 31.62
CA SER A 354 5.14 24.88 32.06
C SER A 354 3.71 25.11 32.58
N ASN A 355 3.44 26.28 33.17
CA ASN A 355 2.08 26.74 33.48
C ASN A 355 1.27 27.12 32.23
N ASN A 356 1.93 27.39 31.09
CA ASN A 356 1.34 27.59 29.77
C ASN A 356 1.58 26.36 28.89
N ALA A 357 0.88 25.28 29.24
CA ALA A 357 0.93 23.96 28.61
C ALA A 357 0.96 24.02 27.06
N GLU A 358 1.58 23.01 26.46
CA GLU A 358 1.51 22.72 25.02
C GLU A 358 0.09 22.96 24.49
N PRO A 359 -0.05 23.55 23.28
CA PRO A 359 -1.36 23.78 22.70
C PRO A 359 -2.18 22.48 22.69
N SER A 360 -3.29 22.44 23.42
CA SER A 360 -4.08 21.21 23.67
C SER A 360 -5.59 21.44 23.62
N LEU A 361 -6.30 20.59 22.89
CA LEU A 361 -7.75 20.57 22.80
C LEU A 361 -8.26 19.23 23.35
N SER A 362 -8.85 19.29 24.53
CA SER A 362 -9.44 18.13 25.19
C SER A 362 -10.95 18.16 25.06
N ILE A 363 -11.51 17.07 24.53
CA ILE A 363 -12.94 16.81 24.49
C ILE A 363 -13.30 16.00 25.73
N HIS A 364 -14.07 16.63 26.61
CA HIS A 364 -14.47 16.03 27.87
C HIS A 364 -15.88 15.47 27.80
N TYR A 365 -16.05 14.22 28.23
CA TYR A 365 -17.36 13.59 28.42
C TYR A 365 -17.67 13.42 29.92
N SER A 366 -18.95 13.43 30.25
CA SER A 366 -19.48 13.15 31.59
C SER A 366 -20.18 11.79 31.61
N ARG A 367 -20.18 11.11 32.76
CA ARG A 367 -20.99 9.89 32.97
C ARG A 367 -22.49 10.10 32.76
N ASN A 368 -22.96 11.35 32.78
CA ASN A 368 -24.35 11.70 32.51
C ASN A 368 -24.61 12.00 31.02
N GLY A 369 -23.65 11.75 30.13
CA GLY A 369 -23.79 11.90 28.68
C GLY A 369 -23.64 13.33 28.17
N THR A 370 -23.13 14.25 28.98
CA THR A 370 -22.85 15.64 28.56
C THR A 370 -21.42 15.78 28.04
N TRP A 371 -21.23 16.68 27.09
CA TRP A 371 -19.96 16.91 26.41
C TRP A 371 -19.53 18.37 26.57
N SER A 372 -18.23 18.57 26.80
CA SER A 372 -17.61 19.89 26.92
C SER A 372 -16.23 19.85 26.29
N TYR A 373 -15.64 21.00 26.02
CA TYR A 373 -14.28 21.10 25.52
C TYR A 373 -13.43 21.99 26.42
N LEU A 374 -12.13 21.75 26.39
CA LEU A 374 -11.11 22.60 26.98
C LEU A 374 -10.00 22.80 25.97
N SER A 375 -9.85 24.02 25.47
CA SER A 375 -8.73 24.42 24.62
C SER A 375 -7.75 25.27 25.40
N LYS A 376 -6.48 24.89 25.38
CA LYS A 376 -5.36 25.61 25.99
C LYS A 376 -4.35 25.97 24.92
N SER A 377 -3.88 27.20 24.97
CA SER A 377 -2.79 27.73 24.15
C SER A 377 -1.80 28.44 25.06
N LEU A 378 -0.65 28.81 24.50
CA LEU A 378 0.35 29.63 25.19
C LEU A 378 -0.21 30.98 25.72
N LYS A 379 -1.33 31.47 25.17
CA LYS A 379 -1.90 32.79 25.50
C LYS A 379 -3.35 32.74 25.98
N THR A 380 -4.09 31.66 25.70
CA THR A 380 -5.54 31.62 25.88
C THR A 380 -5.99 30.27 26.40
N LYS A 381 -6.94 30.29 27.34
CA LYS A 381 -7.72 29.13 27.75
C LYS A 381 -9.18 29.38 27.39
N SER A 382 -9.83 28.44 26.72
CA SER A 382 -11.25 28.47 26.36
C SER A 382 -11.89 27.17 26.77
N GLU A 383 -13.04 27.21 27.43
CA GLU A 383 -13.80 26.03 27.81
C GLU A 383 -15.30 26.30 27.72
N GLY A 384 -16.08 25.27 27.45
CA GLY A 384 -17.53 25.40 27.33
C GLY A 384 -18.20 24.09 26.95
N ASP A 385 -19.53 24.12 26.89
CA ASP A 385 -20.32 22.99 26.42
C ASP A 385 -20.10 22.76 24.92
N LEU A 386 -19.99 21.49 24.56
CA LEU A 386 -19.71 21.06 23.20
C LEU A 386 -21.01 20.60 22.52
N GLU A 387 -21.42 21.31 21.50
CA GLU A 387 -22.61 21.05 20.70
C GLU A 387 -22.23 20.58 19.30
N THR A 388 -22.99 19.64 18.75
CA THR A 388 -22.78 19.17 17.38
C THR A 388 -23.12 20.25 16.36
N GLY A 389 -22.34 20.33 15.28
CA GLY A 389 -22.56 21.30 14.19
C GLY A 389 -22.08 22.73 14.47
N LYS A 390 -21.71 23.07 15.71
CA LYS A 390 -21.19 24.39 16.07
C LYS A 390 -19.67 24.45 15.92
N THR A 391 -19.17 25.56 15.36
CA THR A 391 -17.73 25.80 15.17
C THR A 391 -17.15 26.57 16.35
N TYR A 392 -16.00 26.10 16.83
CA TYR A 392 -15.27 26.65 17.96
C TYR A 392 -13.84 26.99 17.53
N GLN A 393 -13.29 28.07 18.09
CA GLN A 393 -11.90 28.46 17.86
C GLN A 393 -11.01 27.80 18.91
N THR A 394 -9.90 27.21 18.49
CA THR A 394 -8.91 26.67 19.43
C THR A 394 -8.14 27.79 20.14
N GLY A 395 -7.98 28.94 19.45
CA GLY A 395 -7.20 30.08 19.93
C GLY A 395 -5.70 29.96 19.62
N TRP A 396 -5.32 29.01 18.77
CA TRP A 396 -3.93 28.80 18.36
C TRP A 396 -3.89 28.96 16.84
N MET A 397 -3.23 30.01 16.38
CA MET A 397 -3.27 30.42 14.97
C MET A 397 -4.73 30.61 14.49
N ASP A 398 -5.09 30.11 13.31
CA ASP A 398 -6.42 30.17 12.69
C ASP A 398 -7.22 28.86 12.80
N PHE A 399 -6.76 27.92 13.64
CA PHE A 399 -7.42 26.62 13.78
C PHE A 399 -8.80 26.74 14.41
N SER A 400 -9.76 26.09 13.77
CA SER A 400 -11.10 25.89 14.31
C SER A 400 -11.51 24.42 14.24
N PHE A 401 -12.42 24.03 15.12
CA PHE A 401 -12.95 22.68 15.15
C PHE A 401 -14.47 22.70 15.28
N ARG A 402 -15.10 21.63 14.81
CA ARG A 402 -16.54 21.38 14.95
C ARG A 402 -16.76 19.91 15.30
N ALA A 403 -17.59 19.64 16.30
CA ALA A 403 -18.05 18.28 16.56
C ALA A 403 -19.12 17.90 15.53
N GLU A 404 -18.83 16.94 14.67
CA GLU A 404 -19.79 16.40 13.71
C GLU A 404 -20.67 15.31 14.36
N SER A 405 -20.10 14.54 15.29
CA SER A 405 -20.80 13.48 16.01
C SER A 405 -20.20 13.26 17.40
N LEU A 406 -21.05 12.98 18.38
CA LEU A 406 -20.68 12.69 19.77
C LEU A 406 -21.43 11.43 20.21
N LEU A 407 -20.70 10.36 20.50
CA LEU A 407 -21.25 9.03 20.76
C LEU A 407 -20.88 8.59 22.18
N ASN A 408 -21.88 8.20 22.99
CA ASN A 408 -21.65 7.68 24.34
C ASN A 408 -21.48 6.14 24.34
N HIS A 409 -21.98 5.46 23.29
CA HIS A 409 -21.93 4.00 23.13
C HIS A 409 -21.34 3.61 21.77
N ALA A 410 -20.14 4.12 21.50
CA ALA A 410 -19.44 3.87 20.24
C ALA A 410 -19.01 2.40 20.11
N THR A 411 -19.52 1.74 19.08
CA THR A 411 -19.04 0.42 18.65
C THR A 411 -18.05 0.60 17.51
N VAL A 412 -16.82 0.13 17.73
CA VAL A 412 -15.78 0.12 16.72
C VAL A 412 -15.75 -1.23 16.02
N SER A 413 -15.91 -1.22 14.70
CA SER A 413 -15.90 -2.42 13.86
C SER A 413 -14.97 -2.24 12.66
N LYS A 414 -14.42 -3.33 12.14
CA LYS A 414 -13.71 -3.33 10.86
C LYS A 414 -14.74 -3.42 9.74
N ARG A 415 -14.55 -2.61 8.70
CA ARG A 415 -15.24 -2.78 7.43
C ARG A 415 -14.20 -2.95 6.34
N ILE A 416 -14.33 -4.02 5.56
CA ILE A 416 -13.48 -4.26 4.40
C ILE A 416 -14.21 -3.77 3.16
N GLU A 417 -13.57 -2.86 2.44
CA GLU A 417 -14.09 -2.30 1.20
C GLU A 417 -13.03 -2.39 0.10
N ARG A 418 -13.48 -2.31 -1.15
CA ARG A 418 -12.56 -2.21 -2.29
C ARG A 418 -11.81 -0.88 -2.23
N ALA A 419 -10.49 -0.91 -2.44
CA ALA A 419 -9.69 0.30 -2.59
C ALA A 419 -10.13 1.11 -3.82
N PRO A 420 -10.27 2.45 -3.74
CA PRO A 420 -10.52 3.29 -4.90
C PRO A 420 -9.27 3.36 -5.81
N GLY A 421 -9.47 3.49 -7.13
CA GLY A 421 -8.37 3.70 -8.08
C GLY A 421 -7.58 2.42 -8.45
N SER A 422 -6.27 2.57 -8.69
CA SER A 422 -5.43 1.53 -9.31
C SER A 422 -5.01 0.37 -8.38
N GLY A 423 -5.62 0.24 -7.21
CA GLY A 423 -5.38 -0.87 -6.27
C GLY A 423 -4.01 -0.90 -5.59
N LYS A 424 -3.22 0.18 -5.65
CA LYS A 424 -1.87 0.23 -5.05
C LYS A 424 -1.88 0.33 -3.52
N ASP A 425 -2.96 0.83 -2.95
CA ASP A 425 -3.04 1.15 -1.52
C ASP A 425 -3.75 0.07 -0.68
N GLY A 426 -4.23 -1.02 -1.30
CA GLY A 426 -4.99 -2.07 -0.62
C GLY A 426 -4.45 -3.47 -0.85
N SER A 427 -4.68 -4.35 0.14
CA SER A 427 -4.23 -5.75 0.13
C SER A 427 -5.34 -6.68 -0.43
N PRO A 428 -5.01 -7.73 -1.20
CA PRO A 428 -5.98 -8.73 -1.62
C PRO A 428 -6.67 -9.39 -0.42
N ALA A 429 -7.98 -9.62 -0.52
CA ALA A 429 -8.79 -10.16 0.56
C ALA A 429 -9.93 -11.06 0.05
N ALA A 430 -10.20 -12.15 0.75
CA ALA A 430 -11.31 -13.06 0.47
C ALA A 430 -12.27 -13.14 1.67
N GLU A 431 -13.56 -12.99 1.43
CA GLU A 431 -14.61 -13.21 2.43
C GLU A 431 -14.92 -14.71 2.47
N VAL A 432 -14.71 -15.34 3.63
CA VAL A 432 -14.70 -16.80 3.75
C VAL A 432 -15.50 -17.24 4.97
N SER A 433 -16.29 -18.31 4.80
CA SER A 433 -16.88 -19.01 5.93
C SER A 433 -16.46 -20.49 5.97
N VAL A 434 -16.17 -20.98 7.17
CA VAL A 434 -15.90 -22.40 7.44
C VAL A 434 -16.98 -22.93 8.36
N THR A 435 -17.64 -24.00 7.96
CA THR A 435 -18.68 -24.65 8.78
C THR A 435 -18.36 -26.13 9.03
N LYS A 436 -18.86 -26.65 10.15
CA LYS A 436 -18.79 -28.06 10.53
C LYS A 436 -20.14 -28.51 11.02
N ASN A 437 -20.77 -29.47 10.32
CA ASN A 437 -22.11 -29.97 10.65
C ASN A 437 -23.15 -28.85 10.86
N GLY A 438 -23.11 -27.81 10.01
CA GLY A 438 -24.00 -26.65 10.10
C GLY A 438 -23.60 -25.58 11.13
N LYS A 439 -22.61 -25.84 12.00
CA LYS A 439 -22.05 -24.83 12.91
C LYS A 439 -20.98 -24.00 12.20
N VAL A 440 -21.13 -22.68 12.22
CA VAL A 440 -20.11 -21.74 11.72
C VAL A 440 -18.91 -21.74 12.67
N LEU A 441 -17.73 -22.08 12.16
CA LEU A 441 -16.45 -22.03 12.87
C LEU A 441 -15.70 -20.73 12.58
N PHE A 442 -15.86 -20.19 11.37
CA PHE A 442 -15.28 -18.94 10.91
C PHE A 442 -16.19 -18.29 9.88
N ASN A 443 -16.32 -16.97 9.92
CA ASN A 443 -17.04 -16.19 8.93
C ASN A 443 -16.52 -14.74 8.95
N ASP A 444 -15.42 -14.51 8.24
CA ASP A 444 -14.78 -13.20 8.15
C ASP A 444 -13.87 -13.15 6.91
N TRP A 445 -13.18 -12.03 6.74
CA TRP A 445 -12.20 -11.82 5.69
C TRP A 445 -10.83 -12.41 6.04
N VAL A 446 -10.21 -13.01 5.02
CA VAL A 446 -8.80 -13.45 5.03
C VAL A 446 -8.04 -12.54 4.09
N LEU A 447 -7.06 -11.79 4.60
CA LEU A 447 -6.21 -10.90 3.81
C LEU A 447 -4.89 -11.60 3.49
N GLU A 448 -4.22 -11.17 2.41
CA GLU A 448 -2.91 -11.70 2.01
C GLU A 448 -1.83 -11.50 3.09
N ASP A 449 -1.84 -10.35 3.76
CA ASP A 449 -0.91 -9.97 4.82
C ASP A 449 -1.30 -10.49 6.21
N ASN A 450 -2.53 -11.00 6.36
CA ASN A 450 -3.06 -11.47 7.65
C ASN A 450 -3.78 -12.83 7.53
N PRO A 451 -3.02 -13.94 7.42
CA PRO A 451 -3.56 -15.30 7.43
C PRO A 451 -4.37 -15.60 8.69
N GLN A 452 -5.45 -16.37 8.55
CA GLN A 452 -6.33 -16.75 9.65
C GLN A 452 -6.05 -18.18 10.09
N THR A 453 -5.86 -18.40 11.39
CA THR A 453 -5.66 -19.74 11.97
C THR A 453 -6.87 -20.12 12.81
N LEU A 454 -7.49 -21.25 12.49
CA LEU A 454 -8.69 -21.77 13.14
C LEU A 454 -8.36 -23.05 13.92
N GLU A 455 -8.86 -23.14 15.16
CA GLU A 455 -8.79 -24.37 15.94
C GLU A 455 -9.98 -25.27 15.58
N THR A 456 -9.68 -26.40 14.92
CA THR A 456 -10.68 -27.37 14.45
C THR A 456 -10.44 -28.71 15.14
N GLY A 457 -11.17 -29.00 16.22
CA GLY A 457 -11.09 -30.29 16.91
C GLY A 457 -9.69 -30.67 17.41
N GLY A 458 -8.90 -29.70 17.89
CA GLY A 458 -7.54 -29.90 18.39
C GLY A 458 -6.43 -29.81 17.34
N LYS A 459 -6.76 -29.43 16.10
CA LYS A 459 -5.79 -29.13 15.03
C LYS A 459 -6.01 -27.75 14.45
N LYS A 460 -4.92 -27.10 14.06
CA LYS A 460 -4.92 -25.79 13.40
C LYS A 460 -5.21 -25.95 11.90
N LEU A 461 -6.18 -25.21 11.40
CA LEU A 461 -6.40 -24.97 9.98
C LEU A 461 -6.00 -23.54 9.66
N VAL A 462 -5.07 -23.36 8.72
CA VAL A 462 -4.61 -22.03 8.31
C VAL A 462 -5.20 -21.69 6.95
N LEU A 463 -5.89 -20.55 6.90
CA LEU A 463 -6.42 -19.93 5.70
C LEU A 463 -5.49 -18.77 5.31
N MET A 464 -4.97 -18.77 4.08
CA MET A 464 -4.20 -17.65 3.54
C MET A 464 -4.64 -17.31 2.13
N VAL A 465 -4.73 -16.02 1.83
CA VAL A 465 -4.81 -15.54 0.45
C VAL A 465 -3.39 -15.28 -0.03
N ARG A 466 -3.07 -15.66 -1.27
CA ARG A 466 -1.77 -15.32 -1.87
C ARG A 466 -1.86 -15.31 -3.38
N ALA A 467 -0.92 -14.64 -4.03
CA ALA A 467 -0.68 -14.85 -5.46
C ALA A 467 -0.29 -16.31 -5.74
N LYS A 468 -0.85 -16.87 -6.81
CA LYS A 468 -0.68 -18.28 -7.19
C LYS A 468 0.74 -18.51 -7.72
N ASN A 469 1.42 -19.50 -7.16
CA ASN A 469 2.72 -19.94 -7.66
C ASN A 469 2.53 -21.04 -8.69
N LEU A 470 3.11 -20.85 -9.88
CA LEU A 470 3.14 -21.85 -10.94
C LEU A 470 4.57 -22.36 -11.12
N LYS A 471 4.75 -23.68 -10.95
CA LYS A 471 6.02 -24.33 -11.21
C LYS A 471 6.26 -24.41 -12.72
N ILE A 472 7.46 -24.03 -13.15
CA ILE A 472 7.91 -24.06 -14.56
C ILE A 472 8.87 -25.23 -14.78
N PRO A 473 9.11 -25.68 -16.03
CA PRO A 473 9.85 -26.93 -16.29
C PRO A 473 11.37 -26.79 -16.19
N PHE A 474 11.90 -25.65 -15.78
CA PHE A 474 13.33 -25.37 -15.63
C PHE A 474 13.58 -24.49 -14.40
N GLU A 475 14.79 -24.54 -13.89
CA GLU A 475 15.29 -23.67 -12.83
C GLU A 475 16.07 -22.51 -13.44
N LEU A 476 15.88 -21.31 -12.91
CA LEU A 476 16.65 -20.12 -13.27
C LEU A 476 17.44 -19.63 -12.06
N GLU A 477 18.75 -19.48 -12.23
CA GLU A 477 19.66 -18.90 -11.25
C GLU A 477 20.12 -17.52 -11.70
N LEU A 478 20.11 -16.53 -10.79
CA LEU A 478 20.75 -15.24 -11.03
C LEU A 478 22.19 -15.26 -10.52
N LYS A 479 23.17 -15.15 -11.41
CA LYS A 479 24.59 -15.10 -11.02
C LYS A 479 25.05 -13.69 -10.68
N ASN A 480 24.73 -12.73 -11.51
CA ASN A 480 25.18 -11.35 -11.35
C ASN A 480 24.20 -10.40 -12.02
N PHE A 481 23.82 -9.35 -11.29
CA PHE A 481 23.02 -8.25 -11.80
C PHE A 481 23.90 -7.01 -11.96
N ARG A 482 23.84 -6.40 -13.14
CA ARG A 482 24.51 -5.14 -13.46
C ARG A 482 23.49 -4.09 -13.85
N LYS A 483 23.57 -2.94 -13.20
CA LYS A 483 22.91 -1.71 -13.61
C LYS A 483 23.95 -0.80 -14.25
N ILE A 484 23.70 -0.36 -15.47
CA ILE A 484 24.50 0.60 -16.20
C ILE A 484 23.77 1.93 -16.10
N ASP A 485 24.44 2.98 -15.63
CA ASP A 485 23.87 4.32 -15.50
C ASP A 485 24.22 5.21 -16.71
N TYR A 486 23.44 6.26 -16.95
CA TYR A 486 23.88 7.31 -17.88
C TYR A 486 25.12 8.01 -17.33
N PRO A 487 26.13 8.29 -18.17
CA PRO A 487 27.35 8.97 -17.73
C PRO A 487 27.04 10.25 -16.94
N GLY A 488 27.61 10.35 -15.74
CA GLY A 488 27.43 11.52 -14.87
C GLY A 488 26.11 11.56 -14.08
N THR A 489 25.28 10.51 -14.15
CA THR A 489 24.02 10.43 -13.39
C THR A 489 23.92 9.10 -12.61
N ARG A 490 22.88 8.96 -11.78
CA ARG A 490 22.47 7.67 -11.17
C ARG A 490 21.26 7.05 -11.88
N GLN A 491 20.87 7.59 -13.02
CA GLN A 491 19.72 7.12 -13.79
C GLN A 491 20.12 5.89 -14.60
N PRO A 492 19.39 4.76 -14.48
CA PRO A 492 19.69 3.55 -15.26
C PRO A 492 19.55 3.83 -16.76
N SER A 493 20.58 3.51 -17.53
CA SER A 493 20.58 3.45 -19.00
C SER A 493 20.34 2.03 -19.51
N ALA A 494 20.84 1.02 -18.79
CA ALA A 494 20.56 -0.39 -19.06
C ALA A 494 20.67 -1.23 -17.79
N PHE A 495 20.07 -2.41 -17.82
CA PHE A 495 20.29 -3.44 -16.83
C PHE A 495 20.44 -4.80 -17.48
N GLU A 496 21.31 -5.61 -16.88
CA GLU A 496 21.68 -6.92 -17.37
C GLU A 496 21.74 -7.92 -16.22
N SER A 497 21.36 -9.15 -16.51
CA SER A 497 21.38 -10.27 -15.59
C SER A 497 22.07 -11.45 -16.24
N ASP A 498 23.20 -11.88 -15.67
CA ASP A 498 23.79 -13.16 -16.03
C ASP A 498 23.01 -14.26 -15.31
N VAL A 499 22.42 -15.16 -16.08
CA VAL A 499 21.58 -16.24 -15.56
C VAL A 499 22.10 -17.60 -16.00
N ILE A 500 21.85 -18.60 -15.17
CA ILE A 500 22.00 -20.01 -15.54
C ILE A 500 20.62 -20.65 -15.55
N LEU A 501 20.22 -21.17 -16.70
CA LEU A 501 19.02 -21.98 -16.85
C LEU A 501 19.40 -23.46 -16.78
N THR A 502 18.74 -24.21 -15.91
CA THR A 502 18.94 -25.66 -15.76
C THR A 502 17.63 -26.39 -16.03
N ASP A 503 17.62 -27.33 -16.97
CA ASP A 503 16.51 -28.27 -17.18
C ASP A 503 17.00 -29.68 -16.82
N PRO A 504 16.63 -30.20 -15.63
CA PRO A 504 17.05 -31.53 -15.17
C PRO A 504 16.53 -32.67 -16.06
N LYS A 505 15.41 -32.48 -16.77
CA LYS A 505 14.82 -33.53 -17.61
C LYS A 505 15.59 -33.70 -18.92
N GLU A 506 16.17 -32.62 -19.43
CA GLU A 506 16.99 -32.62 -20.65
C GLU A 506 18.49 -32.72 -20.35
N ASN A 507 18.87 -32.75 -19.06
CA ASN A 507 20.25 -32.64 -18.61
C ASN A 507 20.97 -31.41 -19.23
N LEU A 508 20.25 -30.29 -19.33
CA LEU A 508 20.73 -29.06 -19.95
C LEU A 508 21.10 -28.02 -18.90
N THR A 509 22.26 -27.38 -19.07
CA THR A 509 22.66 -26.17 -18.34
C THR A 509 23.11 -25.11 -19.34
N LEU A 510 22.43 -23.96 -19.35
CA LEU A 510 22.67 -22.86 -20.28
C LEU A 510 22.98 -21.58 -19.51
N SER A 511 24.19 -21.05 -19.69
CA SER A 511 24.56 -19.72 -19.20
C SER A 511 24.22 -18.67 -20.26
N LYS A 512 23.47 -17.64 -19.90
CA LYS A 512 23.09 -16.57 -20.83
C LYS A 512 22.90 -15.25 -20.08
N THR A 513 23.16 -14.13 -20.75
CA THR A 513 22.84 -12.80 -20.23
C THR A 513 21.48 -12.37 -20.77
N ILE A 514 20.57 -11.99 -19.87
CA ILE A 514 19.32 -11.32 -20.20
C ILE A 514 19.56 -9.82 -20.04
N SER A 515 19.24 -9.03 -21.06
CA SER A 515 19.34 -7.58 -21.01
C SER A 515 18.12 -6.92 -21.66
N MET A 516 18.01 -5.60 -21.57
CA MET A 516 16.92 -4.85 -22.19
C MET A 516 16.79 -5.22 -23.67
N ASN A 517 15.57 -5.56 -24.09
CA ASN A 517 15.25 -6.01 -25.46
C ASN A 517 15.93 -7.31 -25.92
N HIS A 518 16.69 -7.98 -25.07
CA HIS A 518 17.34 -9.26 -25.35
C HIS A 518 16.86 -10.34 -24.36
N PRO A 519 15.65 -10.91 -24.59
CA PRO A 519 15.11 -11.95 -23.73
C PRO A 519 15.81 -13.29 -23.90
N LEU A 520 15.64 -14.16 -22.90
CA LEU A 520 15.98 -15.57 -22.98
C LEU A 520 14.76 -16.38 -23.43
N ASP A 521 14.86 -17.03 -24.58
CA ASP A 521 13.86 -17.95 -25.12
C ASP A 521 14.26 -19.41 -24.84
N TYR A 522 13.36 -20.20 -24.25
CA TYR A 522 13.55 -21.63 -23.99
C TYR A 522 12.21 -22.39 -23.90
N LYS A 523 12.05 -23.48 -24.67
CA LYS A 523 10.81 -24.32 -24.69
C LYS A 523 9.50 -23.52 -24.82
N GLY A 524 9.51 -22.47 -25.65
CA GLY A 524 8.36 -21.58 -25.84
C GLY A 524 8.14 -20.55 -24.72
N TYR A 525 8.90 -20.63 -23.63
CA TYR A 525 8.96 -19.58 -22.61
C TYR A 525 9.92 -18.48 -23.07
N ARG A 526 9.50 -17.25 -22.85
CA ARG A 526 10.28 -16.05 -23.04
C ARG A 526 10.44 -15.35 -21.70
N ILE A 527 11.68 -15.10 -21.32
CA ILE A 527 12.05 -14.51 -20.04
C ILE A 527 12.65 -13.14 -20.32
N PHE A 528 12.00 -12.10 -19.80
CA PHE A 528 12.45 -10.73 -19.88
C PHE A 528 12.83 -10.24 -18.49
N GLN A 529 13.85 -9.40 -18.41
CA GLN A 529 14.06 -8.62 -17.21
C GLN A 529 13.11 -7.42 -17.22
N SER A 530 12.15 -7.41 -16.30
CA SER A 530 11.12 -6.36 -16.21
C SER A 530 11.45 -5.26 -15.20
N SER A 531 12.21 -5.59 -14.15
CA SER A 531 12.64 -4.64 -13.11
C SER A 531 13.83 -5.18 -12.33
N TYR A 532 14.30 -4.44 -11.34
CA TYR A 532 15.36 -4.83 -10.41
C TYR A 532 15.12 -4.22 -9.03
N ILE A 533 15.74 -4.82 -8.01
CA ILE A 533 15.82 -4.28 -6.66
C ILE A 533 17.30 -4.10 -6.33
N GLN A 534 17.63 -2.94 -5.79
CA GLN A 534 18.98 -2.65 -5.30
C GLN A 534 18.83 -1.94 -3.96
N ASP A 535 18.96 -2.72 -2.89
CA ASP A 535 18.84 -2.24 -1.52
C ASP A 535 20.17 -2.47 -0.76
N PRO A 536 20.70 -1.48 -0.03
CA PRO A 536 21.95 -1.64 0.72
C PRO A 536 21.94 -2.77 1.77
N MET A 537 20.76 -3.13 2.30
CA MET A 537 20.62 -4.19 3.31
C MET A 537 20.21 -5.54 2.71
N SER A 538 19.38 -5.51 1.66
CA SER A 538 18.73 -6.70 1.09
C SER A 538 19.46 -7.25 -0.15
N GLY A 539 20.42 -6.50 -0.69
CA GLY A 539 21.25 -6.89 -1.83
C GLY A 539 20.66 -6.53 -3.20
N ARG A 540 21.18 -7.19 -4.24
CA ARG A 540 20.79 -6.98 -5.64
C ARG A 540 19.88 -8.11 -6.11
N ALA A 541 18.76 -7.76 -6.74
CA ALA A 541 17.82 -8.72 -7.30
C ALA A 541 17.33 -8.27 -8.68
N SER A 542 16.96 -9.25 -9.50
CA SER A 542 16.27 -9.03 -10.77
C SER A 542 14.87 -9.58 -10.72
N VAL A 543 13.94 -8.81 -11.28
CA VAL A 543 12.54 -9.23 -11.46
C VAL A 543 12.36 -9.61 -12.92
N PHE A 544 12.14 -10.89 -13.16
CA PHE A 544 11.91 -11.45 -14.47
C PHE A 544 10.42 -11.60 -14.73
N THR A 545 9.96 -11.21 -15.92
CA THR A 545 8.66 -11.63 -16.45
C THR A 545 8.88 -12.87 -17.31
N VAL A 546 8.19 -13.96 -16.97
CA VAL A 546 8.27 -15.23 -17.66
C VAL A 546 6.93 -15.49 -18.34
N ALA A 547 6.92 -15.61 -19.66
CA ALA A 547 5.71 -15.82 -20.43
C ALA A 547 5.84 -16.97 -21.43
N ASN A 548 4.83 -17.81 -21.56
CA ASN A 548 4.69 -18.79 -22.64
C ASN A 548 3.38 -18.51 -23.36
N ASN A 549 3.45 -18.20 -24.65
CA ASN A 549 2.27 -17.86 -25.44
C ASN A 549 2.22 -18.70 -26.73
N PRO A 550 1.51 -19.84 -26.74
CA PRO A 550 1.45 -20.71 -27.91
C PRO A 550 0.68 -20.09 -29.09
N GLY A 551 -0.21 -19.13 -28.84
CA GLY A 551 -0.99 -18.46 -29.87
C GLY A 551 -0.23 -17.36 -30.64
N ILE A 552 0.92 -16.92 -30.12
CA ILE A 552 1.60 -15.72 -30.64
C ILE A 552 2.05 -15.87 -32.10
N SER A 553 2.48 -17.07 -32.51
CA SER A 553 2.88 -17.35 -33.89
C SER A 553 1.71 -17.21 -34.86
N LEU A 554 0.51 -17.68 -34.47
CA LEU A 554 -0.70 -17.53 -35.27
C LEU A 554 -1.12 -16.05 -35.35
N ILE A 555 -0.99 -15.30 -34.25
CA ILE A 555 -1.29 -13.87 -34.23
C ILE A 555 -0.38 -13.13 -35.21
N TYR A 556 0.94 -13.33 -35.17
CA TYR A 556 1.86 -12.67 -36.10
C TYR A 556 1.63 -13.08 -37.56
N ALA A 557 1.40 -14.37 -37.83
CA ALA A 557 1.07 -14.84 -39.16
C ALA A 557 -0.25 -14.21 -39.67
N GLY A 558 -1.28 -14.15 -38.83
CA GLY A 558 -2.57 -13.56 -39.16
C GLY A 558 -2.48 -12.06 -39.41
N SER A 559 -1.70 -11.32 -38.61
CA SER A 559 -1.39 -9.90 -38.84
C SER A 559 -0.73 -9.69 -40.20
N PHE A 560 0.29 -10.48 -40.51
CA PHE A 560 1.00 -10.39 -41.78
C PHE A 560 0.09 -10.70 -42.98
N ILE A 561 -0.73 -11.76 -42.88
CA ILE A 561 -1.70 -12.14 -43.92
C ILE A 561 -2.77 -11.05 -44.09
N THR A 562 -3.26 -10.48 -43.01
CA THR A 562 -4.24 -9.37 -43.04
C THR A 562 -3.66 -8.17 -43.77
N PHE A 563 -2.42 -7.79 -43.44
CA PHE A 563 -1.69 -6.72 -44.12
C PHE A 563 -1.53 -7.00 -45.61
N LEU A 564 -1.10 -8.21 -45.97
CA LEU A 564 -0.96 -8.62 -47.37
C LEU A 564 -2.30 -8.53 -48.10
N GLY A 565 -3.38 -9.04 -47.51
CA GLY A 565 -4.72 -8.96 -48.09
C GLY A 565 -5.18 -7.53 -48.33
N ALA A 566 -4.97 -6.64 -47.35
CA ALA A 566 -5.27 -5.23 -47.48
C ALA A 566 -4.45 -4.58 -48.62
N PHE A 567 -3.16 -4.91 -48.72
CA PHE A 567 -2.33 -4.47 -49.83
C PHE A 567 -2.90 -4.90 -51.19
N PHE A 568 -3.35 -6.16 -51.34
CA PHE A 568 -3.99 -6.62 -52.57
C PHE A 568 -5.31 -5.89 -52.87
N VAL A 569 -6.12 -5.60 -51.85
CA VAL A 569 -7.39 -4.86 -52.01
C VAL A 569 -7.16 -3.44 -52.50
N PHE A 570 -6.20 -2.71 -51.90
CA PHE A 570 -6.01 -1.28 -52.20
C PHE A 570 -5.09 -1.00 -53.39
N PHE A 571 -4.07 -1.83 -53.63
CA PHE A 571 -3.05 -1.53 -54.63
C PHE A 571 -3.17 -2.38 -55.89
N ILE A 572 -3.61 -3.63 -55.80
CA ILE A 572 -3.59 -4.55 -56.95
C ILE A 572 -4.96 -4.61 -57.63
N ALA A 573 -6.05 -4.68 -56.87
CA ALA A 573 -7.39 -4.75 -57.45
C ALA A 573 -7.72 -3.49 -58.31
N PRO A 574 -7.49 -2.25 -57.84
CA PRO A 574 -7.75 -1.04 -58.64
C PRO A 574 -6.80 -0.88 -59.82
N TYR A 575 -5.52 -1.20 -59.63
CA TYR A 575 -4.51 -1.13 -60.71
C TYR A 575 -4.81 -2.10 -61.85
N SER A 576 -5.30 -3.30 -61.53
CA SER A 576 -5.71 -4.29 -62.54
C SER A 576 -6.97 -3.89 -63.34
N SER A 577 -7.85 -3.06 -62.77
CA SER A 577 -8.99 -2.49 -63.49
C SER A 577 -8.57 -1.34 -64.42
N MET A 578 -7.63 -0.49 -63.99
CA MET A 578 -7.12 0.61 -64.83
C MET A 578 -6.41 0.10 -66.09
N LEU A 579 -5.55 -0.92 -65.96
CA LEU A 579 -4.86 -1.54 -67.12
C LEU A 579 -5.80 -2.26 -68.11
N LYS A 580 -7.05 -2.55 -67.72
CA LYS A 580 -8.07 -3.12 -68.61
C LYS A 580 -8.86 -2.07 -69.37
N GLU A 581 -8.94 -0.84 -68.85
CA GLU A 581 -9.58 0.28 -69.54
C GLU A 581 -8.69 0.81 -70.67
N ASP A 582 -7.35 0.80 -70.51
CA ASP A 582 -6.39 1.20 -71.56
C ASP A 582 -6.28 0.23 -72.76
N LYS A 583 -7.01 -0.90 -72.73
CA LYS A 583 -7.01 -1.92 -73.80
C LYS A 583 -8.34 -2.04 -74.56
N LYS A 584 -9.27 -1.12 -74.33
CA LYS A 584 -10.47 -0.93 -75.15
C LYS A 584 -10.32 0.32 -75.99
#